data_AF-A0A3M1AD61-F1
#
_entry.id   AF-A0A3M1AD61-F1
#
_cell.length_a   1.000
_cell.length_b   1.000
_cell.length_c   1.000
_cell.angle_alpha   90.00
_cell.angle_beta   90.00
_cell.angle_gamma   90.00
#
_symmetry.space_group_name_H-M   'P 1'
#
loop_
_entity.id
_entity.type
_entity.pdbx_description
1 polymer ?
#
loop_
_entity_poly.entity_id
_entity_poly.type
_entity_poly.pdbx_seq_one_letter_code
_entity_poly.pdbx_strand_id
1 'polypeptide(L)'
;MKNKTVRKNMKCRIYFSFFVALTLLLNFWEAGFTQVSRHVPSDQRGDPNLRRKSNIDGNNVRATVFNFGLSGRTAAVPDEIPYEWPKNTKRNYIALVAIWLAGEVKDEDGNIIQIVDFPTFRQSPSGESWNLEPVPGFLNPDANSIARSDDPSTWPTAAQGGWRDKRDDPVDPGWIGSWNGFFGKNVFNADQELFYRTSDDLYT
;
A
#
# COMPACT_ATOMS: atom_id res chain seq x y z
N MET A 1 19.67 -9.52 -79.98
CA MET A 1 18.72 -9.01 -78.97
C MET A 1 18.48 -10.10 -77.93
N LYS A 2 18.40 -9.72 -76.65
CA LYS A 2 18.35 -10.56 -75.44
C LYS A 2 17.15 -11.53 -75.45
N ASN A 3 17.33 -12.81 -75.10
CA ASN A 3 17.13 -13.33 -73.73
C ASN A 3 17.25 -14.87 -73.65
N LYS A 4 17.91 -15.32 -72.58
CA LYS A 4 18.14 -16.71 -72.18
C LYS A 4 16.89 -17.30 -71.52
N THR A 5 16.58 -18.58 -71.80
CA THR A 5 16.02 -19.51 -70.79
C THR A 5 16.47 -20.94 -71.13
N VAL A 6 17.33 -21.54 -70.28
CA VAL A 6 17.76 -22.94 -70.37
C VAL A 6 16.89 -23.76 -69.41
N ARG A 7 16.08 -24.69 -69.94
CA ARG A 7 15.38 -25.73 -69.16
C ARG A 7 16.35 -26.89 -68.89
N LYS A 8 16.50 -27.30 -67.62
CA LYS A 8 17.24 -28.50 -67.24
C LYS A 8 16.29 -29.55 -66.67
N ASN A 9 16.09 -30.58 -67.50
CA ASN A 9 15.90 -32.02 -67.23
C ASN A 9 15.18 -32.48 -65.97
N MET A 10 13.99 -33.04 -66.22
CA MET A 10 13.23 -33.94 -65.38
C MET A 10 13.78 -35.37 -65.50
N LYS A 11 14.06 -36.03 -64.37
CA LYS A 11 14.14 -37.50 -64.27
C LYS A 11 13.50 -37.92 -62.95
N CYS A 12 12.23 -38.33 -63.02
CA CYS A 12 11.51 -38.96 -61.92
C CYS A 12 11.71 -40.47 -62.03
N ARG A 13 12.17 -41.10 -60.95
CA ARG A 13 12.31 -42.55 -60.79
C ARG A 13 11.56 -42.97 -59.53
N ILE A 14 10.97 -44.16 -59.61
CA ILE A 14 9.79 -44.65 -58.89
C ILE A 14 10.21 -45.59 -57.74
N TYR A 15 9.39 -45.67 -56.66
CA TYR A 15 8.84 -46.89 -56.01
C TYR A 15 8.92 -46.99 -54.47
N PHE A 16 7.71 -47.13 -53.91
CA PHE A 16 7.23 -48.08 -52.88
C PHE A 16 7.76 -48.09 -51.43
N SER A 17 6.85 -47.67 -50.54
CA SER A 17 6.25 -48.44 -49.42
C SER A 17 7.14 -49.07 -48.34
N PHE A 18 7.10 -48.48 -47.15
CA PHE A 18 6.75 -49.08 -45.84
C PHE A 18 7.29 -48.12 -44.77
N PHE A 19 6.43 -47.35 -44.11
CA PHE A 19 6.82 -46.68 -42.87
C PHE A 19 5.86 -47.07 -41.77
N VAL A 20 6.39 -47.95 -40.93
CA VAL A 20 5.83 -48.42 -39.67
C VAL A 20 5.50 -47.21 -38.79
N ALA A 21 4.28 -47.21 -38.27
CA ALA A 21 3.80 -46.27 -37.28
C ALA A 21 4.67 -46.37 -36.01
N LEU A 22 5.44 -45.32 -35.72
CA LEU A 22 6.09 -45.11 -34.43
C LEU A 22 5.53 -43.82 -33.84
N THR A 23 4.50 -43.98 -33.01
CA THR A 23 3.91 -42.90 -32.20
C THR A 23 4.96 -42.36 -31.23
N LEU A 24 5.56 -41.20 -31.55
CA LEU A 24 6.29 -40.39 -30.59
C LEU A 24 5.26 -39.73 -29.63
N LEU A 25 5.12 -40.31 -28.45
CA LEU A 25 4.57 -39.62 -27.29
C LEU A 25 5.56 -38.52 -26.88
N LEU A 26 5.34 -37.31 -27.39
CA LEU A 26 5.97 -36.11 -26.84
C LEU A 26 5.36 -35.88 -25.46
N ASN A 27 6.08 -36.36 -24.43
CA ASN A 27 5.91 -35.89 -23.07
C ASN A 27 6.31 -34.40 -23.06
N PHE A 28 5.33 -33.53 -23.27
CA PHE A 28 5.43 -32.14 -22.84
C PHE A 28 5.38 -32.17 -21.31
N TRP A 29 6.55 -32.32 -20.70
CA TRP A 29 6.76 -31.95 -19.33
C TRP A 29 6.64 -30.43 -19.26
N GLU A 30 5.45 -29.91 -18.97
CA GLU A 30 5.35 -28.54 -18.48
C GLU A 30 6.02 -28.51 -17.12
N ALA A 31 7.28 -28.07 -17.09
CA ALA A 31 7.85 -27.51 -15.89
C ALA A 31 7.07 -26.22 -15.60
N GLY A 32 5.94 -26.36 -14.92
CA GLY A 32 5.29 -25.25 -14.26
C GLY A 32 6.31 -24.68 -13.28
N PHE A 33 6.95 -23.58 -13.67
CA PHE A 33 7.71 -22.78 -12.73
C PHE A 33 6.69 -22.24 -11.72
N THR A 34 6.61 -22.86 -10.56
CA THR A 34 6.01 -22.22 -9.39
C THR A 34 6.81 -20.94 -9.16
N GLN A 35 6.29 -19.80 -9.62
CA GLN A 35 6.75 -18.52 -9.13
C GLN A 35 6.35 -18.46 -7.66
N VAL A 36 7.25 -18.90 -6.78
CA VAL A 36 7.25 -18.38 -5.41
C VAL A 36 7.51 -16.90 -5.60
N SER A 37 6.45 -16.09 -5.66
CA SER A 37 6.59 -14.65 -5.50
C SER A 37 7.16 -14.46 -4.10
N ARG A 38 8.49 -14.43 -3.97
CA ARG A 38 9.13 -13.95 -2.76
C ARG A 38 8.74 -12.48 -2.66
N HIS A 39 7.66 -12.23 -1.95
CA HIS A 39 7.32 -10.88 -1.54
C HIS A 39 8.52 -10.36 -0.77
N VAL A 40 9.21 -9.37 -1.33
CA VAL A 40 10.24 -8.61 -0.62
C VAL A 40 9.47 -7.53 0.12
N PRO A 41 9.40 -7.57 1.47
CA PRO A 41 8.68 -6.55 2.21
C PRO A 41 9.31 -5.18 1.93
N SER A 42 8.49 -4.14 1.88
CA SER A 42 8.92 -2.78 1.52
C SER A 42 10.01 -2.24 2.45
N ASP A 43 10.63 -1.09 2.19
CA ASP A 43 11.48 -0.42 3.19
C ASP A 43 10.66 0.51 4.13
N GLN A 44 9.34 0.52 3.97
CA GLN A 44 8.39 1.39 4.65
C GLN A 44 7.87 0.77 5.94
N ARG A 45 8.82 0.42 6.82
CA ARG A 45 8.53 -0.12 8.15
C ARG A 45 7.85 0.90 9.04
N GLY A 46 6.88 0.45 9.85
CA GLY A 46 6.24 1.28 10.87
C GLY A 46 7.15 1.61 12.05
N ASP A 47 6.92 2.76 12.70
CA ASP A 47 7.62 3.22 13.91
C ASP A 47 6.60 3.70 14.97
N PRO A 48 6.45 2.98 16.11
CA PRO A 48 5.54 3.36 17.18
C PRO A 48 5.80 4.76 17.77
N ASN A 49 7.03 5.28 17.68
CA ASN A 49 7.37 6.62 18.20
C ASN A 49 6.78 7.75 17.36
N LEU A 50 6.32 7.44 16.14
CA LEU A 50 5.67 8.39 15.24
C LEU A 50 4.15 8.41 15.37
N ARG A 51 3.58 7.71 16.37
CA ARG A 51 2.15 7.83 16.70
C ARG A 51 1.80 9.28 16.99
N ARG A 52 0.79 9.78 16.28
CA ARG A 52 0.23 11.12 16.43
C ARG A 52 -1.28 11.04 16.33
N LYS A 53 -1.94 12.04 16.92
CA LYS A 53 -3.37 12.24 16.77
C LYS A 53 -3.66 13.64 16.26
N SER A 54 -4.79 13.82 15.60
CA SER A 54 -5.20 15.11 15.08
C SER A 54 -6.70 15.26 15.11
N ASN A 55 -7.16 16.42 15.54
CA ASN A 55 -8.57 16.73 15.54
C ASN A 55 -8.97 17.26 14.17
N ILE A 56 -10.04 16.70 13.63
CA ILE A 56 -10.74 17.25 12.48
C ILE A 56 -11.93 18.07 12.93
N ASP A 57 -12.26 19.12 12.19
CA ASP A 57 -13.40 20.00 12.47
C ASP A 57 -14.06 20.63 11.22
N GLY A 58 -13.75 20.07 10.04
CA GLY A 58 -14.36 20.43 8.75
C GLY A 58 -15.82 20.00 8.64
N ASN A 59 -16.59 20.71 7.81
CA ASN A 59 -18.00 20.43 7.51
C ASN A 59 -18.89 20.18 8.75
N ASN A 60 -18.64 20.93 9.83
CA ASN A 60 -19.38 20.86 11.10
C ASN A 60 -19.30 19.49 11.83
N VAL A 61 -18.39 18.61 11.43
CA VAL A 61 -18.10 17.34 12.09
C VAL A 61 -16.81 17.48 12.86
N ARG A 62 -16.78 17.03 14.12
CA ARG A 62 -15.55 17.01 14.92
C ARG A 62 -15.23 15.59 15.35
N ALA A 63 -13.97 15.18 15.22
CA ALA A 63 -13.47 13.90 15.70
C ALA A 63 -11.95 13.95 15.89
N THR A 64 -11.38 13.03 16.65
CA THR A 64 -9.93 12.79 16.67
C THR A 64 -9.59 11.65 15.71
N VAL A 65 -8.52 11.78 14.94
CA VAL A 65 -7.98 10.73 14.06
C VAL A 65 -6.58 10.37 14.54
N PHE A 66 -6.24 9.09 14.46
CA PHE A 66 -4.96 8.53 14.88
C PHE A 66 -4.28 7.91 13.66
N ASN A 67 -2.98 8.18 13.46
CA ASN A 67 -2.23 7.65 12.31
C ASN A 67 -1.86 6.16 12.44
N PHE A 68 -2.45 5.46 13.39
CA PHE A 68 -2.33 4.03 13.63
C PHE A 68 -3.69 3.31 13.48
N GLY A 69 -4.56 3.81 12.60
CA GLY A 69 -5.76 3.08 12.14
C GLY A 69 -7.03 3.24 13.00
N LEU A 70 -7.08 4.26 13.86
CA LEU A 70 -8.25 4.59 14.68
C LEU A 70 -8.75 6.01 14.42
N SER A 71 -10.02 6.26 14.74
CA SER A 71 -10.58 7.60 14.90
C SER A 71 -11.75 7.61 15.88
N GLY A 72 -12.12 8.78 16.40
CA GLY A 72 -13.01 8.94 17.54
C GLY A 72 -12.23 8.97 18.84
N ARG A 73 -12.63 8.15 19.81
CA ARG A 73 -12.09 8.15 21.17
C ARG A 73 -11.74 6.75 21.63
N THR A 74 -10.47 6.54 21.97
CA THR A 74 -9.89 5.24 22.36
C THR A 74 -10.13 4.88 23.83
N ALA A 75 -10.26 5.89 24.70
CA ALA A 75 -10.61 5.73 26.11
C ALA A 75 -11.31 6.99 26.64
N ALA A 76 -11.70 7.04 27.92
CA ALA A 76 -12.31 8.25 28.50
C ALA A 76 -11.29 9.39 28.72
N VAL A 77 -10.55 9.77 27.67
CA VAL A 77 -9.50 10.79 27.67
C VAL A 77 -10.09 12.13 27.23
N PRO A 78 -9.83 13.25 27.93
CA PRO A 78 -10.46 14.55 27.63
C PRO A 78 -10.11 15.16 26.27
N ASP A 79 -8.96 14.81 25.69
CA ASP A 79 -8.42 15.40 24.46
C ASP A 79 -8.75 14.58 23.19
N GLU A 80 -9.52 13.50 23.34
CA GLU A 80 -10.02 12.64 22.26
C GLU A 80 -11.51 12.85 22.06
N ILE A 81 -11.88 13.21 20.83
CA ILE A 81 -13.22 13.64 20.48
C ILE A 81 -13.89 12.49 19.71
N PRO A 82 -14.95 11.86 20.26
CA PRO A 82 -15.80 10.98 19.47
C PRO A 82 -16.44 11.78 18.33
N TYR A 83 -17.02 11.11 17.33
CA TYR A 83 -17.67 11.81 16.23
C TYR A 83 -18.85 12.63 16.73
N GLU A 84 -18.66 13.94 16.70
CA GLU A 84 -19.56 14.96 17.19
C GLU A 84 -20.15 15.73 16.01
N TRP A 85 -21.48 15.91 16.01
CA TRP A 85 -22.17 16.72 15.02
C TRP A 85 -23.46 17.33 15.58
N PRO A 86 -23.77 18.61 15.35
CA PRO A 86 -22.87 19.68 14.93
C PRO A 86 -21.67 19.84 15.86
N LYS A 87 -20.55 20.37 15.37
CA LYS A 87 -19.37 20.63 16.19
C LYS A 87 -19.70 21.60 17.34
N ASN A 88 -19.10 21.36 18.50
CA ASN A 88 -19.31 22.12 19.75
C ASN A 88 -20.70 21.97 20.41
N THR A 89 -21.48 20.94 20.06
CA THR A 89 -22.76 20.63 20.71
C THR A 89 -22.68 19.53 21.77
N LYS A 90 -21.53 18.82 21.85
CA LYS A 90 -21.32 17.61 22.67
C LYS A 90 -22.28 16.46 22.33
N ARG A 91 -22.91 16.49 21.16
CA ARG A 91 -23.75 15.41 20.64
C ARG A 91 -22.87 14.42 19.90
N ASN A 92 -22.62 13.28 20.55
CA ASN A 92 -21.71 12.25 20.04
C ASN A 92 -22.52 11.12 19.40
N TYR A 93 -22.13 10.71 18.20
CA TYR A 93 -22.84 9.71 17.40
C TYR A 93 -22.03 8.43 17.21
N ILE A 94 -20.70 8.55 17.08
CA ILE A 94 -19.80 7.40 16.92
C ILE A 94 -18.68 7.53 17.93
N ALA A 95 -18.54 6.54 18.81
CA ALA A 95 -17.51 6.57 19.84
C ALA A 95 -16.10 6.34 19.25
N LEU A 96 -15.96 5.31 18.41
CA LEU A 96 -14.70 4.88 17.82
C LEU A 96 -14.97 4.25 16.46
N VAL A 97 -14.09 4.52 15.49
CA VAL A 97 -13.96 3.79 14.23
C VAL A 97 -12.57 3.17 14.22
N ALA A 98 -12.49 1.90 13.80
CA ALA A 98 -11.25 1.16 13.69
C ALA A 98 -11.20 0.46 12.33
N ILE A 99 -10.04 0.50 11.68
CA ILE A 99 -9.82 -0.29 10.47
C ILE A 99 -9.56 -1.75 10.84
N TRP A 100 -10.09 -2.69 10.07
CA TRP A 100 -9.74 -4.10 10.14
C TRP A 100 -9.19 -4.50 8.79
N LEU A 101 -8.00 -5.08 8.77
CA LEU A 101 -7.37 -5.59 7.56
C LEU A 101 -7.44 -7.11 7.61
N ALA A 102 -7.94 -7.74 6.55
CA ALA A 102 -8.05 -9.19 6.49
C ALA A 102 -7.65 -9.69 5.12
N GLY A 103 -7.09 -10.89 5.08
CA GLY A 103 -6.65 -11.51 3.84
C GLY A 103 -6.52 -13.02 3.97
N GLU A 104 -6.49 -13.67 2.82
CA GLU A 104 -6.18 -15.09 2.71
C GLU A 104 -4.74 -15.26 2.27
N VAL A 105 -3.98 -16.07 3.00
CA VAL A 105 -2.58 -16.37 2.69
C VAL A 105 -2.39 -17.88 2.67
N LYS A 106 -1.40 -18.34 1.90
CA LYS A 106 -0.97 -19.75 1.95
C LYS A 106 0.07 -19.90 3.05
N ASP A 107 -0.15 -20.86 3.94
CA ASP A 107 0.85 -21.25 4.93
C ASP A 107 1.99 -22.07 4.29
N GLU A 108 2.95 -22.50 5.12
CA GLU A 108 4.11 -23.29 4.68
C GLU A 108 3.72 -24.67 4.12
N ASP A 109 2.56 -25.20 4.52
CA ASP A 109 2.01 -26.48 4.08
C ASP A 109 1.11 -26.34 2.83
N GLY A 110 0.89 -25.10 2.37
CA GLY A 110 0.06 -24.78 1.20
C GLY A 110 -1.43 -24.68 1.50
N ASN A 111 -1.86 -24.74 2.76
CA ASN A 111 -3.24 -24.51 3.15
C ASN A 111 -3.56 -23.01 3.06
N ILE A 112 -4.81 -22.69 2.72
CA ILE A 112 -5.30 -21.32 2.80
C ILE A 112 -5.71 -21.04 4.25
N ILE A 113 -5.10 -20.03 4.85
CA ILE A 113 -5.46 -19.52 6.17
C ILE A 113 -5.94 -18.07 6.05
N GLN A 114 -6.85 -17.68 6.94
CA GLN A 114 -7.31 -16.30 7.07
C GLN A 114 -6.48 -15.59 8.13
N ILE A 115 -5.92 -14.44 7.75
CA ILE A 115 -5.24 -13.52 8.67
C ILE A 115 -6.10 -12.28 8.87
N VAL A 116 -6.14 -11.79 10.10
CA VAL A 116 -6.83 -10.55 10.47
C VAL A 116 -5.88 -9.69 11.29
N ASP A 117 -5.81 -8.41 10.93
CA ASP A 117 -5.09 -7.38 11.62
C ASP A 117 -6.04 -6.28 12.12
N PHE A 118 -5.75 -5.85 13.35
CA PHE A 118 -6.46 -4.83 14.09
C PHE A 118 -5.45 -3.81 14.66
N PRO A 119 -5.75 -2.49 14.61
CA PRO A 119 -4.82 -1.39 14.84
C PRO A 119 -4.18 -1.27 16.23
N THR A 120 -4.58 -2.05 17.23
CA THR A 120 -4.06 -1.91 18.59
C THR A 120 -4.19 -3.22 19.39
N PHE A 121 -3.53 -3.28 20.55
CA PHE A 121 -3.56 -4.38 21.53
C PHE A 121 -2.79 -5.66 21.16
N ARG A 122 -1.94 -5.63 20.12
CA ARG A 122 -1.03 -6.72 19.80
C ARG A 122 0.39 -6.40 20.21
N GLN A 123 1.04 -7.36 20.86
CA GLN A 123 2.41 -7.25 21.33
C GLN A 123 3.19 -8.51 20.96
N SER A 124 4.48 -8.35 20.70
CA SER A 124 5.42 -9.45 20.58
C SER A 124 5.60 -10.15 21.95
N PRO A 125 6.18 -11.37 21.98
CA PRO A 125 6.61 -12.00 23.23
C PRO A 125 7.59 -11.15 24.06
N SER A 126 8.34 -10.25 23.42
CA SER A 126 9.26 -9.31 24.07
C SER A 126 8.59 -8.00 24.51
N GLY A 127 7.30 -7.80 24.20
CA GLY A 127 6.53 -6.61 24.57
C GLY A 127 6.55 -5.48 23.52
N GLU A 128 7.22 -5.69 22.38
CA GLU A 128 7.24 -4.75 21.27
C GLU A 128 5.88 -4.67 20.57
N SER A 129 5.61 -3.56 19.89
CA SER A 129 4.32 -3.37 19.20
C SER A 129 4.20 -4.22 17.94
N TRP A 130 3.10 -4.96 17.81
CA TRP A 130 2.69 -5.68 16.58
C TRP A 130 1.39 -5.11 16.00
N ASN A 131 1.24 -3.80 16.11
CA ASN A 131 0.06 -3.06 15.69
C ASN A 131 0.31 -2.37 14.35
N LEU A 132 -0.73 -1.74 13.79
CA LEU A 132 -0.55 -0.78 12.72
C LEU A 132 0.24 0.42 13.25
N GLU A 133 1.40 0.68 12.68
CA GLU A 133 2.29 1.76 13.08
C GLU A 133 2.53 2.78 11.97
N PRO A 134 2.72 4.06 12.28
CA PRO A 134 2.95 5.08 11.27
C PRO A 134 4.29 4.85 10.57
N VAL A 135 4.30 5.01 9.25
CA VAL A 135 5.52 4.91 8.46
C VAL A 135 6.26 6.27 8.49
N PRO A 136 7.59 6.28 8.74
CA PRO A 136 8.39 7.50 8.65
C PRO A 136 8.39 8.13 7.25
N GLY A 137 8.37 9.45 7.20
CA GLY A 137 8.44 10.24 5.95
C GLY A 137 7.09 10.74 5.42
N PHE A 138 6.03 10.65 6.23
CA PHE A 138 4.68 11.13 5.90
C PHE A 138 4.16 12.21 6.87
N LEU A 139 4.99 12.65 7.82
CA LEU A 139 4.74 13.78 8.71
C LEU A 139 6.06 14.46 9.09
N ASN A 140 5.97 15.68 9.61
CA ASN A 140 7.06 16.33 10.33
C ASN A 140 7.25 15.66 11.70
N PRO A 141 8.40 15.04 12.02
CA PRO A 141 8.61 14.35 13.29
C PRO A 141 8.52 15.27 14.50
N ASP A 142 8.82 16.56 14.31
CA ASP A 142 8.73 17.60 15.35
C ASP A 142 7.30 18.11 15.56
N ALA A 143 6.36 17.78 14.67
CA ALA A 143 4.96 18.12 14.82
C ALA A 143 4.26 17.14 15.79
N ASN A 144 3.31 17.69 16.56
CA ASN A 144 2.49 16.92 17.50
C ASN A 144 1.21 16.35 16.85
N SER A 145 1.05 16.55 15.55
CA SER A 145 -0.12 16.18 14.75
C SER A 145 0.26 15.31 13.56
N ILE A 146 -0.75 14.64 13.02
CA ILE A 146 -0.72 14.01 11.69
C ILE A 146 -0.58 15.13 10.66
N ALA A 147 -0.06 14.82 9.46
CA ALA A 147 -0.01 15.80 8.39
C ALA A 147 -1.44 16.25 7.99
N ARG A 148 -1.68 17.55 8.03
CA ARG A 148 -2.99 18.19 7.77
C ARG A 148 -2.92 19.13 6.59
N SER A 149 -3.93 19.14 5.73
CA SER A 149 -3.99 20.06 4.59
C SER A 149 -3.96 21.53 4.96
N ASP A 150 -4.47 21.89 6.15
CA ASP A 150 -4.59 23.26 6.65
C ASP A 150 -3.38 23.74 7.46
N ASP A 151 -2.37 22.89 7.68
CA ASP A 151 -1.18 23.22 8.47
C ASP A 151 0.10 22.66 7.82
N PRO A 152 0.77 23.44 6.97
CA PRO A 152 2.02 23.05 6.32
C PRO A 152 3.17 22.69 7.27
N SER A 153 3.12 23.14 8.54
CA SER A 153 4.16 22.80 9.52
C SER A 153 4.16 21.31 9.91
N THR A 154 3.08 20.60 9.59
CA THR A 154 2.90 19.18 9.88
C THR A 154 3.39 18.25 8.77
N TRP A 155 3.73 18.80 7.60
CA TRP A 155 4.14 18.02 6.43
C TRP A 155 5.60 17.58 6.52
N PRO A 156 6.00 16.48 5.84
CA PRO A 156 7.41 16.12 5.72
C PRO A 156 8.27 17.30 5.27
N THR A 157 9.34 17.54 6.00
CA THR A 157 10.24 18.67 5.77
C THR A 157 11.14 18.44 4.54
N ALA A 158 11.75 19.52 4.05
CA ALA A 158 12.78 19.42 3.01
C ALA A 158 13.98 18.55 3.44
N ALA A 159 14.35 18.57 4.73
CA ALA A 159 15.41 17.74 5.29
C ALA A 159 15.09 16.24 5.24
N GLN A 160 13.80 15.88 5.29
CA GLN A 160 13.32 14.53 5.04
C GLN A 160 13.19 14.19 3.55
N GLY A 161 13.47 15.14 2.63
CA GLY A 161 13.24 14.99 1.20
C GLY A 161 11.76 15.03 0.81
N GLY A 162 10.90 15.69 1.60
CA GLY A 162 9.47 15.77 1.34
C GLY A 162 8.72 14.45 1.53
N TRP A 163 7.57 14.33 0.89
CA TRP A 163 6.70 13.15 0.96
C TRP A 163 7.41 11.93 0.39
N ARG A 164 7.56 10.89 1.23
CA ARG A 164 8.34 9.70 0.87
C ARG A 164 7.85 9.02 -0.41
N ASP A 165 6.55 9.00 -0.67
CA ASP A 165 5.94 8.42 -1.87
C ASP A 165 6.02 9.32 -3.12
N LYS A 166 6.54 10.54 -2.99
CA LYS A 166 6.72 11.50 -4.08
C LYS A 166 8.18 11.79 -4.40
N ARG A 167 9.13 11.18 -3.70
CA ARG A 167 10.58 11.44 -3.88
C ARG A 167 11.08 11.16 -5.30
N ASP A 168 10.43 10.25 -6.02
CA ASP A 168 10.79 9.89 -7.39
C ASP A 168 10.02 10.72 -8.46
N ASP A 169 9.25 11.74 -8.05
CA ASP A 169 8.60 12.64 -9.00
C ASP A 169 9.64 13.32 -9.90
N PRO A 170 9.53 13.24 -11.24
CA PRO A 170 10.57 13.70 -12.15
C PRO A 170 10.67 15.23 -12.26
N VAL A 171 9.65 15.97 -11.81
CA VAL A 171 9.55 17.42 -11.96
C VAL A 171 9.72 18.13 -10.62
N ASP A 172 9.14 17.59 -9.54
CA ASP A 172 9.29 18.12 -8.19
C ASP A 172 9.50 16.98 -7.17
N PRO A 173 10.69 16.40 -7.09
CA PRO A 173 11.02 15.33 -6.16
C PRO A 173 10.58 15.63 -4.71
N GLY A 174 9.75 14.77 -4.16
CA GLY A 174 9.27 14.83 -2.78
C GLY A 174 8.10 15.79 -2.56
N TRP A 175 7.66 16.53 -3.59
CA TRP A 175 6.59 17.53 -3.47
C TRP A 175 6.83 18.46 -2.27
N ILE A 176 8.06 18.96 -2.13
CA ILE A 176 8.50 19.70 -0.95
C ILE A 176 7.65 20.97 -0.81
N GLY A 177 7.08 21.17 0.38
CA GLY A 177 6.21 22.32 0.65
C GLY A 177 4.89 22.32 -0.13
N SER A 178 4.49 21.18 -0.69
CA SER A 178 3.20 20.98 -1.35
C SER A 178 2.36 19.95 -0.60
N TRP A 179 1.04 20.09 -0.63
CA TRP A 179 0.10 19.14 -0.03
C TRP A 179 -0.04 17.88 -0.89
N ASN A 180 0.11 16.69 -0.28
CA ASN A 180 -0.14 15.39 -0.88
C ASN A 180 -1.60 14.96 -0.66
N GLY A 181 -2.53 15.72 -1.24
CA GLY A 181 -3.97 15.52 -1.06
C GLY A 181 -4.57 14.43 -1.93
N PHE A 182 -5.75 13.93 -1.55
CA PHE A 182 -6.50 12.93 -2.34
C PHE A 182 -6.83 13.46 -3.75
N PHE A 183 -7.09 14.76 -3.86
CA PHE A 183 -7.41 15.44 -5.11
C PHE A 183 -6.18 15.80 -5.95
N GLY A 184 -4.97 15.44 -5.49
CA GLY A 184 -3.70 15.76 -6.13
C GLY A 184 -2.92 16.87 -5.44
N LYS A 185 -1.77 17.19 -6.02
CA LYS A 185 -0.80 18.13 -5.46
C LYS A 185 -1.40 19.53 -5.29
N ASN A 186 -1.40 20.05 -4.06
CA ASN A 186 -1.93 21.38 -3.74
C ASN A 186 -3.39 21.61 -4.19
N VAL A 187 -4.20 20.55 -4.26
CA VAL A 187 -5.63 20.68 -4.52
C VAL A 187 -6.40 20.58 -3.20
N PHE A 188 -7.06 21.68 -2.82
CA PHE A 188 -7.75 21.84 -1.53
C PHE A 188 -9.26 21.92 -1.72
N ASN A 189 -9.88 20.82 -2.16
CA ASN A 189 -11.32 20.76 -2.42
C ASN A 189 -12.17 20.39 -1.20
N ALA A 190 -11.56 19.81 -0.17
CA ALA A 190 -12.21 19.52 1.11
C ALA A 190 -11.84 20.60 2.14
N ASP A 191 -12.72 20.84 3.11
CA ASP A 191 -12.45 21.73 4.24
C ASP A 191 -11.16 21.35 4.98
N GLN A 192 -10.89 20.04 5.07
CA GLN A 192 -9.74 19.49 5.75
C GLN A 192 -9.46 18.07 5.26
N GLU A 193 -8.18 17.77 5.04
CA GLU A 193 -7.69 16.43 4.77
C GLU A 193 -6.57 16.09 5.76
N LEU A 194 -6.47 14.81 6.12
CA LEU A 194 -5.34 14.24 6.83
C LEU A 194 -4.66 13.23 5.92
N PHE A 195 -3.33 13.21 5.94
CA PHE A 195 -2.55 12.21 5.21
C PHE A 195 -1.61 11.49 6.18
N TYR A 196 -1.64 10.16 6.14
CA TYR A 196 -0.65 9.32 6.79
C TYR A 196 -0.55 7.97 6.07
N ARG A 197 0.56 7.27 6.31
CA ARG A 197 0.73 5.88 5.93
C ARG A 197 1.02 5.07 7.18
N THR A 198 0.45 3.88 7.26
CA THR A 198 0.65 2.94 8.36
C THR A 198 0.97 1.55 7.82
N SER A 199 1.67 0.75 8.62
CA SER A 199 2.15 -0.58 8.27
C SER A 199 2.18 -1.47 9.51
N ASP A 200 1.95 -2.77 9.34
CA ASP A 200 2.00 -3.80 10.40
C ASP A 200 3.30 -4.61 10.38
N ASP A 201 4.26 -4.24 9.52
CA ASP A 201 5.43 -5.03 9.14
C ASP A 201 6.63 -4.94 10.09
N LEU A 202 6.43 -4.45 11.32
CA LEU A 202 7.45 -4.42 12.37
C LEU A 202 7.42 -5.71 13.21
N TYR A 203 7.94 -6.79 12.63
CA TYR A 203 8.09 -8.08 13.30
C TYR A 203 9.57 -8.32 13.63
N THR A 204 10.02 -7.82 14.78
CA THR A 204 11.37 -8.09 15.33
C THR A 204 11.34 -9.12 16.44
#